data_AF-A0A7C5VYG4-F1
#
_entry.id   AF-A0A7C5VYG4-F1
#
_cell.length_a   1.000
_cell.length_b   1.000
_cell.length_c   1.000
_cell.angle_alpha   90.00
_cell.angle_beta   90.00
_cell.angle_gamma   90.00
#
_symmetry.space_group_name_H-M   'P 1'
#
loop_
_entity.id
_entity.type
_entity.pdbx_description
1 polymer ?
#
loop_
_entity_poly.entity_id
_entity_poly.type
_entity_poly.pdbx_seq_one_letter_code
_entity_poly.pdbx_strand_id
1 'polypeptide(L)'
;MSERQHFPRPLVIIGLLSWLLLAVACRGPAVYPTPTTVQMSPSPTVPALPPATAVVPSPTLTTLPSPTPTPLPPATATPTLAPTPPLTPTPVPPSPTPAPSGPRAAIITRLPTSEPVIALTFDCGADPGYAEEILDELARRGIRATFGMTGAWARTNPDLVARMLEEGHDLINHSDTHPSFTGHSTGSAPLAPAERLAELRGAEQAVAALSGSLETMRPFFRPPYGDYDEELLEQLPQSGYTIVVMWTVDSLGWRGIPPEDVVERVKRAVAPGAILLLHVGAQSTDAAALPVLIENLQQAGYRFVTIRDILG
;
A
#
# COMPACT_ATOMS: atom_id res chain seq x y z
N MET A 1 18.57 71.34 -34.23
CA MET A 1 17.95 70.84 -32.98
C MET A 1 18.96 69.85 -32.39
N SER A 2 20.06 70.28 -31.75
CA SER A 2 20.19 70.82 -30.37
C SER A 2 19.62 69.82 -29.36
N GLU A 3 20.34 69.31 -28.36
CA GLU A 3 21.65 69.63 -27.81
C GLU A 3 22.18 68.46 -26.97
N ARG A 4 23.51 68.37 -26.86
CA ARG A 4 24.21 67.55 -25.86
C ARG A 4 23.94 68.11 -24.47
N GLN A 5 23.80 67.27 -23.46
CA GLN A 5 24.29 67.59 -22.12
C GLN A 5 24.97 66.39 -21.48
N HIS A 6 26.03 66.70 -20.75
CA HIS A 6 27.13 65.85 -20.33
C HIS A 6 27.39 66.14 -18.84
N PHE A 7 27.70 65.08 -18.08
CA PHE A 7 28.34 65.04 -16.76
C PHE A 7 27.58 65.50 -15.49
N PRO A 8 28.02 65.10 -14.26
CA PRO A 8 29.00 64.06 -13.88
C PRO A 8 28.53 63.07 -12.78
N ARG A 9 29.31 61.99 -12.63
CA ARG A 9 29.37 61.13 -11.42
C ARG A 9 30.06 61.88 -10.27
N PRO A 10 29.80 61.46 -9.01
CA PRO A 10 30.88 61.37 -8.04
C PRO A 10 31.09 59.94 -7.54
N LEU A 11 32.37 59.58 -7.49
CA LEU A 11 32.96 58.54 -6.66
C LEU A 11 32.57 58.73 -5.19
N VAL A 12 32.27 57.62 -4.50
CA VAL A 12 32.65 57.46 -3.10
C VAL A 12 33.39 56.12 -2.97
N ILE A 13 34.68 56.25 -2.73
CA ILE A 13 35.61 55.22 -2.27
C ILE A 13 35.48 55.16 -0.73
N ILE A 14 35.97 54.06 -0.15
CA ILE A 14 36.34 53.84 1.27
C ILE A 14 35.20 53.17 2.07
N GLY A 15 35.35 52.00 2.69
CA GLY A 15 36.56 51.24 2.94
C GLY A 15 36.28 49.79 3.35
N LEU A 16 37.25 48.94 3.00
CA LEU A 16 37.54 47.68 3.66
C LEU A 16 37.85 47.97 5.14
N LEU A 17 37.04 47.44 6.06
CA LEU A 17 37.47 47.19 7.43
C LEU A 17 37.40 45.69 7.72
N SER A 18 38.60 45.12 7.67
CA SER A 18 39.06 43.95 8.39
C SER A 18 38.51 43.88 9.82
N TRP A 19 37.79 42.79 10.12
CA TRP A 19 37.66 42.27 11.48
C TRP A 19 38.24 40.86 11.50
N LEU A 20 39.54 40.80 11.78
CA LEU A 20 40.22 39.61 12.27
C LEU A 20 40.76 39.97 13.65
N LEU A 21 40.08 39.52 14.70
CA LEU A 21 40.59 39.32 16.07
C LEU A 21 39.58 38.37 16.75
N LEU A 22 39.92 37.10 16.83
CA LEU A 22 40.54 36.48 18.02
C LEU A 22 39.48 36.00 19.02
N ALA A 23 38.83 34.88 18.69
CA ALA A 23 38.20 34.03 19.71
C ALA A 23 39.21 32.95 20.12
N VAL A 24 40.14 33.35 20.97
CA VAL A 24 40.97 32.43 21.77
C VAL A 24 40.10 31.90 22.90
N ALA A 25 39.97 30.58 22.92
CA ALA A 25 39.80 29.68 24.06
C ALA A 25 38.92 30.15 25.24
N CYS A 26 37.74 29.54 25.32
CA CYS A 26 37.24 28.98 26.58
C CYS A 26 36.83 27.52 26.33
N ARG A 27 37.82 26.64 26.22
CA ARG A 27 37.60 25.20 26.47
C ARG A 27 37.34 25.05 27.97
N GLY A 28 36.08 25.03 28.36
CA GLY A 28 35.72 24.43 29.65
C GLY A 28 36.13 22.95 29.64
N PRO A 29 36.53 22.37 30.77
CA PRO A 29 36.84 20.95 30.82
C PRO A 29 35.59 20.17 30.37
N ALA A 30 35.75 19.34 29.35
CA ALA A 30 34.78 18.32 29.04
C ALA A 30 34.65 17.43 30.28
N VAL A 31 33.54 17.58 31.01
CA VAL A 31 33.11 16.59 31.98
C VAL A 31 32.67 15.40 31.16
N TYR A 32 33.61 14.49 30.90
CA TYR A 32 33.28 13.16 30.41
C TYR A 32 32.38 12.52 31.46
N PRO A 33 31.14 12.12 31.13
CA PRO A 33 30.44 11.18 31.98
C PRO A 33 31.32 9.94 32.06
N THR A 34 31.74 9.58 33.27
CA THR A 34 32.32 8.27 33.57
C THR A 34 31.46 7.19 32.91
N PRO A 35 32.05 6.17 32.27
CA PRO A 35 31.27 5.06 31.78
C PRO A 35 30.58 4.43 32.99
N THR A 36 29.27 4.63 33.10
CA THR A 36 28.44 3.83 33.98
C THR A 36 28.63 2.40 33.50
N THR A 37 29.35 1.60 34.30
CA THR A 37 29.37 0.16 34.15
C THR A 37 27.92 -0.29 34.32
N VAL A 38 27.23 -0.50 33.20
CA VAL A 38 25.97 -1.23 33.20
C VAL A 38 26.34 -2.63 33.61
N GLN A 39 26.06 -2.93 34.89
CA GLN A 39 26.10 -4.28 35.40
C GLN A 39 25.11 -5.08 34.54
N MET A 40 25.64 -5.93 33.65
CA MET A 40 24.81 -6.87 32.91
C MET A 40 24.10 -7.74 33.95
N SER A 41 22.79 -7.57 34.07
CA SER A 41 21.95 -8.55 34.75
C SER A 41 22.17 -9.91 34.07
N PRO A 42 22.32 -11.00 34.83
CA PRO A 42 22.41 -12.33 34.24
C PRO A 42 21.14 -12.59 33.42
N SER A 43 21.32 -13.13 32.21
CA SER A 43 20.22 -13.63 31.39
C SER A 43 19.29 -14.51 32.22
N PRO A 44 17.97 -14.43 32.05
CA PRO A 44 17.07 -15.41 32.63
C PRO A 44 17.48 -16.79 32.11
N THR A 45 17.87 -17.69 33.02
CA THR A 45 18.07 -19.10 32.72
C THR A 45 16.75 -19.64 32.19
N VAL A 46 16.71 -19.97 30.90
CA VAL A 46 15.62 -20.74 30.31
C VAL A 46 15.67 -22.12 30.97
N PRO A 47 14.61 -22.59 31.67
CA PRO A 47 14.58 -23.93 32.20
C PRO A 47 14.63 -24.93 31.03
N ALA A 48 15.52 -25.92 31.16
CA ALA A 48 15.62 -27.03 30.22
C ALA A 48 14.27 -27.74 30.08
N LEU A 49 13.88 -28.03 28.83
CA LEU A 49 12.72 -28.86 28.52
C LEU A 49 12.86 -30.24 29.19
N PRO A 50 11.83 -30.75 29.90
CA PRO A 50 11.83 -32.13 30.37
C PRO A 50 11.73 -33.10 29.18
N PRO A 51 12.25 -34.33 29.31
CA PRO A 51 12.17 -35.34 28.25
C PRO A 51 10.70 -35.72 27.98
N ALA A 52 10.38 -35.84 26.69
CA ALA A 52 9.09 -36.30 26.21
C ALA A 52 8.90 -37.80 26.52
N THR A 53 8.27 -38.10 27.65
CA THR A 53 7.64 -39.41 27.89
C THR A 53 6.37 -39.22 28.70
N ALA A 54 5.23 -39.16 28.02
CA ALA A 54 3.94 -39.47 28.61
C ALA A 54 3.01 -40.03 27.52
N VAL A 55 2.80 -41.34 27.60
CA VAL A 55 1.72 -42.07 26.93
C VAL A 55 0.40 -41.56 27.48
N VAL A 56 -0.47 -41.03 26.61
CA VAL A 56 -1.84 -40.64 26.97
C VAL A 56 -2.73 -41.89 26.93
N PRO A 57 -3.50 -42.21 27.99
CA PRO A 57 -4.47 -43.30 27.94
C PRO A 57 -5.72 -42.86 27.15
N SER A 58 -6.20 -43.76 26.29
CA SER A 58 -7.46 -43.64 25.54
C SER A 58 -8.66 -43.39 26.46
N PRO A 59 -9.63 -42.54 26.05
CA PRO A 59 -10.88 -42.41 26.79
C PRO A 59 -11.70 -43.70 26.67
N THR A 60 -12.11 -44.23 27.82
CA THR A 60 -13.04 -45.35 27.94
C THR A 60 -14.42 -44.91 27.44
N LEU A 61 -14.92 -45.57 26.40
CA LEU A 61 -16.28 -45.41 25.91
C LEU A 61 -17.26 -45.88 27.00
N THR A 62 -18.05 -44.95 27.52
CA THR A 62 -19.19 -45.25 28.39
C THR A 62 -20.32 -45.79 27.52
N THR A 63 -20.69 -47.05 27.73
CA THR A 63 -21.81 -47.72 27.07
C THR A 63 -23.14 -47.15 27.55
N LEU A 64 -23.91 -46.57 26.63
CA LEU A 64 -25.33 -46.24 26.84
C LEU A 64 -26.17 -47.54 26.87
N PRO A 65 -27.24 -47.60 27.68
CA PRO A 65 -28.12 -48.76 27.72
C PRO A 65 -28.93 -48.90 26.43
N SER A 66 -29.12 -50.15 26.01
CA SER A 66 -29.84 -50.57 24.81
C SER A 66 -31.35 -50.26 24.92
N PRO A 67 -32.00 -49.66 23.91
CA PRO A 67 -33.45 -49.49 23.91
C PRO A 67 -34.17 -50.81 23.59
N THR A 68 -35.20 -51.11 24.37
CA THR A 68 -36.15 -52.22 24.16
C THR A 68 -36.89 -52.07 22.81
N PRO A 69 -37.07 -53.14 22.02
CA PRO A 69 -37.82 -53.06 20.77
C PRO A 69 -39.31 -52.84 21.04
N THR A 70 -39.86 -51.76 20.49
CA THR A 70 -41.30 -51.47 20.42
C THR A 70 -41.92 -52.27 19.25
N PRO A 71 -43.09 -52.91 19.40
CA PRO A 71 -43.71 -53.68 18.32
C PRO A 71 -44.22 -52.78 17.19
N LEU A 72 -44.07 -53.28 15.95
CA LEU A 72 -44.46 -52.62 14.70
C LEU A 72 -45.99 -52.55 14.55
N PRO A 73 -46.59 -51.42 14.11
CA PRO A 73 -48.01 -51.38 13.73
C PRO A 73 -48.25 -52.08 12.37
N PRO A 74 -49.49 -52.54 12.10
CA PRO A 74 -49.82 -53.25 10.86
C PRO A 74 -49.86 -52.32 9.64
N ALA A 75 -49.47 -52.88 8.49
CA ALA A 75 -49.40 -52.21 7.20
C ALA A 75 -50.77 -51.67 6.76
N THR A 76 -50.85 -50.37 6.50
CA THR A 76 -52.02 -49.71 5.90
C THR A 76 -51.78 -49.56 4.39
N ALA A 77 -52.84 -49.77 3.61
CA ALA A 77 -52.83 -49.91 2.15
C ALA A 77 -52.27 -48.71 1.37
N THR A 78 -51.61 -49.03 0.25
CA THR A 78 -51.02 -48.11 -0.73
C THR A 78 -52.08 -47.24 -1.41
N PRO A 79 -51.93 -45.90 -1.47
CA PRO A 79 -52.76 -45.06 -2.32
C PRO A 79 -52.26 -45.07 -3.78
N THR A 80 -53.20 -45.21 -4.71
CA THR A 80 -53.02 -45.12 -6.16
C THR A 80 -52.60 -43.69 -6.57
N LEU A 81 -51.53 -43.57 -7.36
CA LEU A 81 -51.03 -42.29 -7.89
C LEU A 81 -51.98 -41.71 -8.94
N ALA A 82 -52.36 -40.44 -8.77
CA ALA A 82 -53.08 -39.64 -9.76
C ALA A 82 -52.10 -39.06 -10.82
N PRO A 83 -52.53 -38.83 -12.07
CA PRO A 83 -51.67 -38.33 -13.14
C PRO A 83 -51.32 -36.85 -12.98
N THR A 84 -50.04 -36.53 -13.23
CA THR A 84 -49.42 -35.20 -13.16
C THR A 84 -49.92 -34.28 -14.30
N PRO A 85 -50.27 -33.01 -14.05
CA PRO A 85 -50.64 -32.07 -15.10
C PRO A 85 -49.42 -31.59 -15.92
N PRO A 86 -49.61 -31.14 -17.18
CA PRO A 86 -48.52 -30.69 -18.04
C PRO A 86 -47.94 -29.33 -17.58
N LEU A 87 -46.61 -29.22 -17.67
CA LEU A 87 -45.85 -28.03 -17.27
C LEU A 87 -46.10 -26.86 -18.22
N THR A 88 -46.48 -25.71 -17.67
CA THR A 88 -46.58 -24.43 -18.38
C THR A 88 -45.17 -23.87 -18.61
N PRO A 89 -44.81 -23.37 -19.82
CA PRO A 89 -43.49 -22.78 -20.05
C PRO A 89 -43.31 -21.49 -19.24
N THR A 90 -42.26 -21.47 -18.42
CA THR A 90 -41.84 -20.32 -17.61
C THR A 90 -41.37 -19.17 -18.53
N PRO A 91 -41.78 -17.91 -18.28
CA PRO A 91 -41.29 -16.77 -19.07
C PRO A 91 -39.77 -16.61 -18.91
N VAL A 92 -39.09 -16.46 -20.05
CA VAL A 92 -37.65 -16.17 -20.12
C VAL A 92 -37.41 -14.77 -19.54
N PRO A 93 -36.48 -14.60 -18.58
CA PRO A 93 -36.15 -13.28 -18.05
C PRO A 93 -35.61 -12.36 -19.16
N PRO A 94 -35.93 -11.06 -19.14
CA PRO A 94 -35.41 -10.12 -20.14
C PRO A 94 -33.87 -10.09 -20.08
N SER A 95 -33.24 -10.11 -21.26
CA SER A 95 -31.78 -9.95 -21.37
C SER A 95 -31.34 -8.61 -20.76
N PRO A 96 -30.19 -8.57 -20.05
CA PRO A 96 -29.71 -7.34 -19.45
C PRO A 96 -29.47 -6.28 -20.53
N THR A 97 -30.02 -5.09 -20.30
CA THR A 97 -29.77 -3.90 -21.12
C THR A 97 -28.26 -3.60 -21.10
N PRO A 98 -27.61 -3.36 -22.25
CA PRO A 98 -26.19 -2.99 -22.26
C PRO A 98 -25.98 -1.67 -21.49
N ALA A 99 -24.99 -1.68 -20.58
CA ALA A 99 -24.59 -0.53 -19.79
C ALA A 99 -24.17 0.66 -20.69
N PRO A 100 -24.36 1.91 -20.23
CA PRO A 100 -24.03 3.09 -21.03
C PRO A 100 -22.51 3.17 -21.32
N SER A 101 -22.17 3.37 -22.59
CA SER A 101 -20.81 3.47 -23.13
C SER A 101 -20.14 4.82 -22.83
N GLY A 102 -20.01 5.18 -21.54
CA GLY A 102 -19.18 6.30 -21.10
C GLY A 102 -17.68 5.95 -21.07
N PRO A 103 -16.78 6.94 -20.96
CA PRO A 103 -15.36 6.65 -20.75
C PRO A 103 -15.19 5.98 -19.38
N ARG A 104 -14.62 4.77 -19.37
CA ARG A 104 -14.20 4.05 -18.16
C ARG A 104 -12.74 4.32 -17.85
N ALA A 105 -12.35 4.21 -16.57
CA ALA A 105 -10.96 4.24 -16.17
C ALA A 105 -10.17 3.09 -16.80
N ALA A 106 -8.95 3.39 -17.27
CA ALA A 106 -8.03 2.40 -17.80
C ALA A 106 -7.38 1.62 -16.65
N ILE A 107 -7.33 0.30 -16.76
CA ILE A 107 -6.62 -0.54 -15.79
C ILE A 107 -5.20 -0.76 -16.28
N ILE A 108 -4.22 -0.39 -15.46
CA ILE A 108 -2.79 -0.56 -15.74
C ILE A 108 -2.20 -1.52 -14.72
N THR A 109 -1.93 -2.76 -15.14
CA THR A 109 -1.23 -3.77 -14.33
C THR A 109 0.28 -3.75 -14.57
N ARG A 110 0.72 -3.26 -15.74
CA ARG A 110 2.11 -3.12 -16.18
C ARG A 110 2.25 -1.82 -16.95
N LEU A 111 3.35 -1.10 -16.75
CA LEU A 111 3.67 0.09 -17.52
C LEU A 111 3.80 -0.23 -19.01
N PRO A 112 3.21 0.56 -19.92
CA PRO A 112 3.20 0.30 -21.36
C PRO A 112 4.55 0.67 -22.00
N THR A 113 5.61 -0.03 -21.63
CA THR A 113 6.98 0.22 -22.11
C THR A 113 7.76 -1.08 -22.31
N SER A 114 8.68 -1.08 -23.26
CA SER A 114 9.67 -2.14 -23.45
C SER A 114 11.01 -1.83 -22.79
N GLU A 115 11.20 -0.63 -22.25
CA GLU A 115 12.40 -0.27 -21.52
C GLU A 115 12.55 -1.11 -20.25
N PRO A 116 13.78 -1.47 -19.83
CA PRO A 116 14.03 -2.18 -18.59
C PRO A 116 13.84 -1.23 -17.40
N VAL A 117 12.59 -0.84 -17.14
CA VAL A 117 12.19 0.00 -16.02
C VAL A 117 11.22 -0.72 -15.11
N ILE A 118 11.24 -0.37 -13.83
CA ILE A 118 10.39 -0.92 -12.78
C ILE A 118 9.81 0.23 -11.96
N ALA A 119 8.51 0.16 -11.66
CA ALA A 119 7.90 1.03 -10.66
C ALA A 119 7.81 0.31 -9.31
N LEU A 120 8.53 0.85 -8.32
CA LEU A 120 8.33 0.48 -6.92
C LEU A 120 7.11 1.23 -6.41
N THR A 121 6.08 0.51 -5.96
CA THR A 121 4.88 1.11 -5.39
C THR A 121 4.63 0.60 -3.98
N PHE A 122 4.34 1.51 -3.05
CA PHE A 122 4.15 1.18 -1.63
C PHE A 122 2.77 1.64 -1.16
N ASP A 123 1.93 0.71 -0.70
CA ASP A 123 0.63 1.07 -0.12
C ASP A 123 0.79 1.44 1.37
N CYS A 124 0.21 2.60 1.72
CA CYS A 124 0.25 3.28 3.01
C CYS A 124 -1.17 3.42 3.54
N GLY A 125 -1.60 2.48 4.40
CA GLY A 125 -2.99 2.44 4.87
C GLY A 125 -3.22 2.01 6.31
N ALA A 126 -2.34 1.21 6.91
CA ALA A 126 -2.54 0.65 8.25
C ALA A 126 -1.87 1.48 9.35
N ASP A 127 -0.54 1.54 9.34
CA ASP A 127 0.31 2.21 10.33
C ASP A 127 1.55 2.79 9.61
N PRO A 128 2.33 3.71 10.22
CA PRO A 128 3.54 4.25 9.57
C PRO A 128 4.60 3.19 9.30
N GLY A 129 4.63 2.12 10.09
CA GLY A 129 5.55 1.00 9.95
C GLY A 129 6.98 1.44 9.72
N TYR A 130 7.51 1.02 8.58
CA TYR A 130 8.88 1.27 8.14
C TYR A 130 8.97 2.35 7.04
N ALA A 131 8.01 3.27 6.99
CA ALA A 131 7.99 4.31 5.96
C ALA A 131 9.25 5.17 5.99
N GLU A 132 9.78 5.51 7.18
CA GLU A 132 11.02 6.27 7.33
C GLU A 132 12.22 5.51 6.75
N GLU A 133 12.38 4.22 7.10
CA GLU A 133 13.48 3.39 6.62
C GLU A 133 13.41 3.14 5.12
N ILE A 134 12.19 3.01 4.57
CA ILE A 134 11.98 2.91 3.12
C ILE A 134 12.43 4.20 2.44
N LEU A 135 12.01 5.37 2.93
CA LEU A 135 12.41 6.66 2.37
C LEU A 135 13.93 6.87 2.47
N ASP A 136 14.54 6.51 3.61
CA ASP A 136 15.99 6.58 3.78
C ASP A 136 16.75 5.73 2.75
N GLU A 137 16.31 4.49 2.52
CA GLU A 137 16.94 3.60 1.55
C GLU A 137 16.75 4.09 0.10
N LEU A 138 15.57 4.62 -0.23
CA LEU A 138 15.29 5.21 -1.54
C LEU A 138 16.16 6.46 -1.78
N ALA A 139 16.22 7.37 -0.81
CA ALA A 139 17.05 8.58 -0.86
C ALA A 139 18.54 8.25 -0.99
N ARG A 140 19.04 7.28 -0.20
CA ARG A 140 20.44 6.82 -0.27
C ARG A 140 20.85 6.35 -1.66
N ARG A 141 19.90 5.83 -2.44
CA ARG A 141 20.12 5.33 -3.79
C ARG A 141 19.68 6.30 -4.89
N GLY A 142 19.12 7.46 -4.55
CA GLY A 142 18.56 8.41 -5.51
C GLY A 142 17.40 7.82 -6.32
N ILE A 143 16.57 6.97 -5.69
CA ILE A 143 15.43 6.32 -6.34
C ILE A 143 14.14 7.04 -5.93
N ARG A 144 13.32 7.41 -6.92
CA ARG A 144 11.94 7.85 -6.70
C ARG A 144 11.00 6.66 -6.84
N ALA A 145 9.90 6.70 -6.11
CA ALA A 145 8.90 5.63 -6.02
C ALA A 145 7.50 6.24 -6.01
N THR A 146 6.47 5.40 -6.04
CA THR A 146 5.07 5.86 -5.96
C THR A 146 4.38 5.29 -4.72
N PHE A 147 3.70 6.13 -3.93
CA PHE A 147 3.02 5.71 -2.71
C PHE A 147 1.49 5.72 -2.89
N GLY A 148 0.86 4.55 -2.72
CA GLY A 148 -0.60 4.41 -2.68
C GLY A 148 -1.10 4.79 -1.30
N MET A 149 -1.70 5.97 -1.15
CA MET A 149 -1.92 6.57 0.16
C MET A 149 -3.39 6.66 0.52
N THR A 150 -3.73 6.19 1.73
CA THR A 150 -5.05 6.45 2.29
C THR A 150 -5.12 7.84 2.91
N GLY A 151 -6.29 8.47 2.86
CA GLY A 151 -6.49 9.76 3.53
C GLY A 151 -6.31 9.68 5.05
N ALA A 152 -6.75 8.58 5.67
CA ALA A 152 -6.55 8.34 7.09
C ALA A 152 -5.05 8.29 7.45
N TRP A 153 -4.24 7.59 6.66
CA TRP A 153 -2.79 7.52 6.87
C TRP A 153 -2.12 8.88 6.65
N ALA A 154 -2.52 9.63 5.62
CA ALA A 154 -1.98 10.96 5.36
C ALA A 154 -2.23 11.92 6.53
N ARG A 155 -3.44 11.90 7.11
CA ARG A 155 -3.80 12.77 8.24
C ARG A 155 -3.00 12.45 9.51
N THR A 156 -2.62 11.19 9.72
CA THR A 156 -1.87 10.77 10.92
C THR A 156 -0.36 10.89 10.76
N ASN A 157 0.15 10.95 9.52
CA ASN A 157 1.57 11.00 9.21
C ASN A 157 1.97 12.18 8.31
N PRO A 158 1.58 13.43 8.64
CA PRO A 158 1.76 14.58 7.76
C PRO A 158 3.23 14.84 7.40
N ASP A 159 4.16 14.62 8.33
CA ASP A 159 5.59 14.81 8.12
C ASP A 159 6.16 13.82 7.08
N LEU A 160 5.68 12.58 7.08
CA LEU A 160 6.09 11.56 6.10
C LEU A 160 5.52 11.87 4.72
N VAL A 161 4.28 12.35 4.63
CA VAL A 161 3.71 12.81 3.35
C VAL A 161 4.50 13.98 2.79
N ALA A 162 4.84 14.98 3.62
CA ALA A 162 5.65 16.11 3.21
C ALA A 162 7.02 15.65 2.70
N ARG A 163 7.69 14.75 3.43
CA ARG A 163 8.97 14.16 3.02
C ARG A 163 8.87 13.41 1.69
N MET A 164 7.83 12.59 1.49
CA MET A 164 7.59 11.89 0.21
C MET A 164 7.52 12.88 -0.96
N LEU A 165 6.81 13.99 -0.80
CA LEU A 165 6.68 15.01 -1.83
C LEU A 165 7.99 15.78 -2.05
N GLU A 166 8.67 16.19 -0.98
CA GLU A 166 9.94 16.92 -1.04
C GLU A 166 11.07 16.11 -1.71
N GLU A 167 11.10 14.79 -1.49
CA GLU A 167 12.04 13.87 -2.11
C GLU A 167 11.63 13.46 -3.55
N GLY A 168 10.50 13.97 -4.05
CA GLY A 168 10.04 13.83 -5.44
C GLY A 168 9.36 12.50 -5.74
N HIS A 169 8.88 11.79 -4.72
CA HIS A 169 8.03 10.62 -4.91
C HIS A 169 6.65 11.02 -5.45
N ASP A 170 6.00 10.08 -6.12
CA ASP A 170 4.65 10.29 -6.68
C ASP A 170 3.60 9.65 -5.76
N LEU A 171 2.35 10.09 -5.85
CA LEU A 171 1.26 9.62 -5.00
C LEU A 171 0.11 9.05 -5.83
N ILE A 172 -0.54 7.99 -5.32
CA ILE A 172 -1.76 7.40 -5.87
C ILE A 172 -2.83 7.44 -4.78
N ASN A 173 -4.06 7.79 -5.15
CA ASN A 173 -5.18 7.74 -4.22
C ASN A 173 -5.51 6.28 -3.89
N HIS A 174 -5.53 5.95 -2.60
CA HIS A 174 -5.81 4.60 -2.13
C HIS A 174 -7.05 4.54 -1.20
N SER A 175 -8.07 5.36 -1.49
CA SER A 175 -9.28 5.59 -0.67
C SER A 175 -9.02 6.32 0.65
N ASP A 176 -10.06 6.71 1.39
CA ASP A 176 -9.87 7.45 2.64
C ASP A 176 -9.58 6.51 3.81
N THR A 177 -10.36 5.44 3.93
CA THR A 177 -10.36 4.53 5.09
C THR A 177 -10.04 3.08 4.75
N HIS A 178 -9.64 2.80 3.51
CA HIS A 178 -9.28 1.47 3.00
C HIS A 178 -10.42 0.41 2.99
N PRO A 179 -11.69 0.75 2.65
CA PRO A 179 -12.74 -0.27 2.50
C PRO A 179 -12.59 -1.06 1.19
N SER A 180 -13.11 -2.28 1.15
CA SER A 180 -13.33 -3.04 -0.09
C SER A 180 -14.53 -2.44 -0.82
N PHE A 181 -14.34 -1.94 -2.04
CA PHE A 181 -15.37 -1.16 -2.75
C PHE A 181 -16.51 -2.03 -3.27
N THR A 182 -16.21 -3.27 -3.68
CA THR A 182 -17.23 -4.24 -4.11
C THR A 182 -17.66 -5.15 -2.95
N GLY A 183 -16.85 -5.21 -1.88
CA GLY A 183 -17.04 -6.12 -0.77
C GLY A 183 -16.62 -7.56 -1.07
N HIS A 184 -16.21 -7.87 -2.31
CA HIS A 184 -15.81 -9.22 -2.72
C HIS A 184 -14.62 -9.75 -1.90
N SER A 185 -13.60 -8.90 -1.67
CA SER A 185 -12.37 -9.29 -0.99
C SER A 185 -12.54 -9.50 0.52
N THR A 186 -13.54 -8.86 1.14
CA THR A 186 -13.78 -8.88 2.60
C THR A 186 -15.04 -9.64 2.99
N GLY A 187 -15.92 -9.97 2.04
CA GLY A 187 -17.24 -10.52 2.31
C GLY A 187 -18.25 -9.48 2.85
N SER A 188 -17.93 -8.19 2.78
CA SER A 188 -18.86 -7.11 3.15
C SER A 188 -19.85 -6.79 2.03
N ALA A 189 -20.84 -5.95 2.32
CA ALA A 189 -21.67 -5.37 1.26
C ALA A 189 -20.82 -4.43 0.37
N PRO A 190 -21.14 -4.31 -0.93
CA PRO A 190 -20.55 -3.29 -1.79
C PRO A 190 -20.88 -1.89 -1.27
N LEU A 191 -19.94 -0.96 -1.43
CA LEU A 191 -20.19 0.45 -1.13
C LEU A 191 -21.14 1.07 -2.15
N ALA A 192 -22.06 1.90 -1.68
CA ALA A 192 -22.91 2.72 -2.54
C ALA A 192 -22.06 3.76 -3.31
N PRO A 193 -22.52 4.25 -4.47
CA PRO A 193 -21.77 5.24 -5.27
C PRO A 193 -21.35 6.50 -4.49
N ALA A 194 -22.21 7.00 -3.59
CA ALA A 194 -21.91 8.15 -2.76
C ALA A 194 -20.80 7.88 -1.72
N GLU A 195 -20.72 6.65 -1.21
CA GLU A 195 -19.68 6.22 -0.27
C GLU A 195 -18.34 6.07 -0.98
N ARG A 196 -18.33 5.41 -2.17
CA ARG A 196 -17.15 5.34 -3.05
C ARG A 196 -16.59 6.74 -3.36
N LEU A 197 -17.48 7.69 -3.65
CA LEU A 197 -17.10 9.08 -3.93
C LEU A 197 -16.56 9.81 -2.68
N ALA A 198 -17.11 9.55 -1.50
CA ALA A 198 -16.61 10.11 -0.25
C ALA A 198 -15.19 9.60 0.05
N GLU A 199 -14.94 8.31 -0.14
CA GLU A 199 -13.62 7.69 0.00
C GLU A 199 -12.57 8.33 -0.93
N LEU A 200 -12.91 8.50 -2.21
CA LEU A 200 -12.01 9.14 -3.18
C LEU A 200 -11.71 10.61 -2.83
N ARG A 201 -12.71 11.36 -2.35
CA ARG A 201 -12.57 12.77 -2.01
C ARG A 201 -11.82 12.99 -0.70
N GLY A 202 -12.09 12.17 0.32
CA GLY A 202 -11.45 12.30 1.63
C GLY A 202 -9.93 12.15 1.55
N ALA A 203 -9.48 11.16 0.76
CA ALA A 203 -8.06 10.96 0.51
C ALA A 203 -7.41 12.13 -0.23
N GLU A 204 -8.04 12.61 -1.30
CA GLU A 204 -7.54 13.75 -2.07
C GLU A 204 -7.43 15.01 -1.21
N GLN A 205 -8.46 15.27 -0.38
CA GLN A 205 -8.48 16.42 0.51
C GLN A 205 -7.41 16.34 1.60
N ALA A 206 -7.13 15.14 2.13
CA ALA A 206 -6.08 14.95 3.13
C ALA A 206 -4.71 15.33 2.57
N VAL A 207 -4.37 14.85 1.37
CA VAL A 207 -3.09 15.16 0.72
C VAL A 207 -3.02 16.64 0.29
N ALA A 208 -4.09 17.16 -0.32
CA ALA A 208 -4.13 18.56 -0.75
C ALA A 208 -3.99 19.56 0.41
N ALA A 209 -4.49 19.22 1.60
CA ALA A 209 -4.32 20.05 2.79
C ALA A 209 -2.86 20.16 3.25
N LEU A 210 -2.06 19.11 3.03
CA LEU A 210 -0.65 19.05 3.42
C LEU A 210 0.27 19.68 2.37
N SER A 211 -0.06 19.53 1.09
CA SER A 211 0.73 20.07 -0.03
C SER A 211 0.40 21.51 -0.41
N GLY A 212 -0.49 22.18 0.34
CA GLY A 212 -0.96 23.53 -0.01
C GLY A 212 -1.77 23.56 -1.31
N SER A 213 -2.45 22.47 -1.66
CA SER A 213 -3.24 22.27 -2.88
C SER A 213 -2.43 22.28 -4.19
N LEU A 214 -1.11 22.20 -4.11
CA LEU A 214 -0.25 22.14 -5.30
C LEU A 214 -0.18 20.72 -5.88
N GLU A 215 -0.33 19.70 -5.03
CA GLU A 215 -0.21 18.29 -5.44
C GLU A 215 -1.57 17.59 -5.44
N THR A 216 -1.76 16.76 -6.47
CA THR A 216 -2.97 15.98 -6.73
C THR A 216 -2.58 14.52 -6.94
N MET A 217 -3.34 13.58 -6.35
CA MET A 217 -3.11 12.15 -6.63
C MET A 217 -3.75 11.71 -7.95
N ARG A 218 -4.62 12.54 -8.52
CA ARG A 218 -5.16 12.32 -9.87
C ARG A 218 -4.03 12.31 -10.92
N PRO A 219 -4.19 11.54 -12.02
CA PRO A 219 -5.37 10.75 -12.38
C PRO A 219 -5.39 9.33 -11.80
N PHE A 220 -4.52 9.02 -10.83
CA PHE A 220 -4.27 7.66 -10.37
C PHE A 220 -5.10 7.28 -9.15
N PHE A 221 -5.75 6.13 -9.24
CA PHE A 221 -6.41 5.47 -8.13
C PHE A 221 -5.96 4.01 -8.05
N ARG A 222 -5.78 3.48 -6.84
CA ARG A 222 -5.60 2.06 -6.58
C ARG A 222 -6.70 1.60 -5.63
N PRO A 223 -7.59 0.68 -6.03
CA PRO A 223 -8.60 0.17 -5.13
C PRO A 223 -7.96 -0.65 -3.99
N PRO A 224 -8.37 -0.44 -2.74
CA PRO A 224 -8.01 -1.34 -1.64
C PRO A 224 -8.26 -2.80 -2.02
N TYR A 225 -7.35 -3.69 -1.63
CA TYR A 225 -7.38 -5.13 -1.95
C TYR A 225 -7.31 -5.46 -3.45
N GLY A 226 -7.12 -4.47 -4.34
CA GLY A 226 -7.28 -4.66 -5.77
C GLY A 226 -8.74 -4.90 -6.18
N ASP A 227 -9.70 -4.51 -5.34
CA ASP A 227 -11.10 -4.86 -5.47
C ASP A 227 -11.90 -3.80 -6.25
N TYR A 228 -12.31 -4.14 -7.48
CA TYR A 228 -13.07 -3.24 -8.36
C TYR A 228 -14.08 -4.00 -9.23
N ASP A 229 -15.11 -3.29 -9.68
CA ASP A 229 -16.12 -3.75 -10.63
C ASP A 229 -16.26 -2.76 -11.80
N GLU A 230 -17.02 -3.14 -12.83
CA GLU A 230 -17.27 -2.28 -14.01
C GLU A 230 -17.92 -0.95 -13.62
N GLU A 231 -18.83 -0.98 -12.64
CA GLU A 231 -19.51 0.22 -12.16
C GLU A 231 -18.52 1.24 -11.55
N LEU A 232 -17.54 0.78 -10.76
CA LEU A 232 -16.47 1.63 -10.23
C LEU A 232 -15.65 2.26 -11.35
N LEU A 233 -15.29 1.46 -12.36
CA LEU A 233 -14.47 1.95 -13.48
C LEU A 233 -15.20 3.02 -14.31
N GLU A 234 -16.52 2.95 -14.42
CA GLU A 234 -17.34 3.99 -15.06
C GLU A 234 -17.50 5.25 -14.19
N GLN A 235 -17.46 5.11 -12.86
CA GLN A 235 -17.61 6.23 -11.91
C GLN A 235 -16.33 7.04 -11.73
N LEU A 236 -15.16 6.38 -11.70
CA LEU A 236 -13.87 7.01 -11.38
C LEU A 236 -13.53 8.25 -12.23
N PRO A 237 -13.75 8.26 -13.57
CA PRO A 237 -13.43 9.43 -14.40
C PRO A 237 -14.22 10.69 -14.03
N GLN A 238 -15.41 10.56 -13.44
CA GLN A 238 -16.24 11.69 -12.98
C GLN A 238 -15.58 12.41 -11.79
N SER A 239 -14.67 11.75 -11.09
CA SER A 239 -13.87 12.31 -9.99
C SER A 239 -12.43 12.66 -10.39
N GLY A 240 -12.12 12.58 -11.70
CA GLY A 240 -10.79 12.88 -12.24
C GLY A 240 -9.78 11.72 -12.12
N TYR A 241 -10.21 10.53 -11.73
CA TYR A 241 -9.36 9.33 -11.71
C TYR A 241 -9.61 8.53 -12.99
N THR A 242 -8.73 8.66 -13.96
CA THR A 242 -8.87 7.98 -15.25
C THR A 242 -8.01 6.73 -15.36
N ILE A 243 -7.15 6.46 -14.37
CA ILE A 243 -6.22 5.34 -14.37
C ILE A 243 -6.32 4.58 -13.05
N VAL A 244 -6.67 3.30 -13.14
CA VAL A 244 -6.60 2.33 -12.04
C VAL A 244 -5.25 1.63 -12.09
N VAL A 245 -4.39 1.94 -11.11
CA VAL A 245 -3.04 1.40 -11.00
C VAL A 245 -3.06 0.11 -10.20
N MET A 246 -2.98 -1.01 -10.91
CA MET A 246 -2.81 -2.33 -10.34
C MET A 246 -1.32 -2.69 -10.28
N TRP A 247 -0.99 -3.97 -10.19
CA TRP A 247 0.39 -4.44 -10.14
C TRP A 247 0.58 -5.67 -11.02
N THR A 248 1.82 -5.89 -11.44
CA THR A 248 2.24 -7.12 -12.12
C THR A 248 2.77 -8.12 -11.08
N VAL A 249 3.45 -7.61 -10.05
CA VAL A 249 4.15 -8.43 -9.06
C VAL A 249 3.72 -7.99 -7.67
N ASP A 250 3.07 -8.89 -6.94
CA ASP A 250 2.78 -8.73 -5.52
C ASP A 250 3.93 -9.35 -4.71
N SER A 251 4.58 -8.55 -3.86
CA SER A 251 5.64 -9.00 -2.95
C SER A 251 5.16 -10.01 -1.92
N LEU A 252 3.89 -9.90 -1.48
CA LEU A 252 3.32 -10.57 -0.31
C LEU A 252 4.04 -10.27 1.02
N GLY A 253 4.91 -9.25 1.09
CA GLY A 253 5.63 -8.91 2.32
C GLY A 253 4.68 -8.56 3.48
N TRP A 254 3.53 -7.96 3.18
CA TRP A 254 2.45 -7.67 4.13
C TRP A 254 1.94 -8.90 4.90
N ARG A 255 2.17 -10.12 4.41
CA ARG A 255 1.83 -11.37 5.10
C ARG A 255 2.85 -11.76 6.17
N GLY A 256 3.92 -11.00 6.35
CA GLY A 256 5.00 -11.32 7.27
C GLY A 256 5.88 -12.48 6.81
N ILE A 257 5.93 -12.76 5.49
CA ILE A 257 6.82 -13.80 4.95
C ILE A 257 8.29 -13.38 5.07
N PRO A 258 9.26 -14.31 5.11
CA PRO A 258 10.67 -13.94 5.18
C PRO A 258 11.11 -12.97 4.06
N PRO A 259 11.96 -11.96 4.34
CA PRO A 259 12.42 -11.00 3.33
C PRO A 259 13.08 -11.65 2.10
N GLU A 260 13.79 -12.75 2.29
CA GLU A 260 14.39 -13.53 1.20
C GLU A 260 13.34 -14.14 0.26
N ASP A 261 12.17 -14.51 0.77
CA ASP A 261 11.05 -15.02 -0.03
C ASP A 261 10.41 -13.90 -0.85
N VAL A 262 10.33 -12.68 -0.31
CA VAL A 262 9.92 -11.48 -1.06
C VAL A 262 10.87 -11.25 -2.24
N VAL A 263 12.18 -11.26 -1.98
CA VAL A 263 13.21 -11.05 -3.02
C VAL A 263 13.11 -12.10 -4.13
N GLU A 264 13.04 -13.38 -3.76
CA GLU A 264 12.97 -14.48 -4.73
C GLU A 264 11.67 -14.46 -5.54
N ARG A 265 10.55 -14.13 -4.90
CA ARG A 265 9.26 -13.97 -5.58
C ARG A 265 9.32 -12.88 -6.64
N VAL A 266 9.88 -11.72 -6.30
CA VAL A 266 10.01 -10.60 -7.22
C VAL A 266 10.93 -10.96 -8.39
N LYS A 267 12.11 -11.53 -8.12
CA LYS A 267 13.07 -11.92 -9.17
C LYS A 267 12.48 -12.88 -10.20
N ARG A 268 11.60 -13.80 -9.78
CA ARG A 268 10.98 -14.80 -10.68
C ARG A 268 9.91 -14.21 -11.58
N ALA A 269 9.26 -13.11 -11.18
CA ALA A 269 8.10 -12.55 -11.86
C ALA A 269 8.38 -11.22 -12.58
N VAL A 270 9.49 -10.56 -12.27
CA VAL A 270 9.81 -9.24 -12.81
C VAL A 270 10.14 -9.30 -14.31
N ALA A 271 9.66 -8.29 -15.03
CA ALA A 271 9.93 -8.07 -16.45
C ALA A 271 9.79 -6.56 -16.76
N PRO A 272 10.31 -6.06 -17.90
CA PRO A 272 10.19 -4.65 -18.30
C PRO A 272 8.79 -4.04 -18.07
N GLY A 273 8.76 -2.87 -17.44
CA GLY A 273 7.53 -2.16 -17.09
C GLY A 273 6.76 -2.73 -15.90
N ALA A 274 7.31 -3.69 -15.14
CA ALA A 274 6.60 -4.23 -13.99
C ALA A 274 6.33 -3.17 -12.92
N ILE A 275 5.12 -3.24 -12.37
CA ILE A 275 4.68 -2.50 -11.19
C ILE A 275 4.72 -3.46 -10.01
N LEU A 276 5.54 -3.16 -9.00
CA LEU A 276 5.70 -3.96 -7.79
C LEU A 276 4.81 -3.39 -6.70
N LEU A 277 3.96 -4.21 -6.12
CA LEU A 277 3.17 -3.89 -4.92
C LEU A 277 3.97 -4.28 -3.66
N LEU A 278 4.26 -3.29 -2.85
CA LEU A 278 4.94 -3.35 -1.55
C LEU A 278 4.10 -2.58 -0.52
N HIS A 279 4.39 -2.72 0.77
CA HIS A 279 3.66 -2.06 1.85
C HIS A 279 4.61 -1.51 2.91
N VAL A 280 4.23 -0.37 3.50
CA VAL A 280 5.03 0.28 4.56
C VAL A 280 4.77 -0.25 5.97
N GLY A 281 3.60 -0.84 6.22
CA GLY A 281 3.13 -1.16 7.58
C GLY A 281 4.05 -2.12 8.35
N ALA A 282 4.05 -2.06 9.69
CA ALA A 282 5.00 -2.75 10.56
C ALA A 282 4.98 -4.29 10.45
N GLN A 283 3.85 -4.86 9.99
CA GLN A 283 3.75 -6.30 9.70
C GLN A 283 4.50 -6.70 8.41
N SER A 284 4.70 -5.75 7.49
CA SER A 284 5.35 -6.02 6.23
C SER A 284 6.84 -6.27 6.39
N THR A 285 7.36 -7.24 5.65
CA THR A 285 8.81 -7.50 5.52
C THR A 285 9.44 -6.82 4.31
N ASP A 286 8.66 -6.01 3.56
CA ASP A 286 9.12 -5.35 2.33
C ASP A 286 10.29 -4.39 2.58
N ALA A 287 10.27 -3.64 3.69
CA ALA A 287 11.36 -2.73 4.05
C ALA A 287 12.69 -3.46 4.24
N ALA A 288 12.67 -4.63 4.90
CA ALA A 288 13.85 -5.46 5.10
C ALA A 288 14.34 -6.11 3.79
N ALA A 289 13.43 -6.43 2.86
CA ALA A 289 13.76 -6.98 1.55
C ALA A 289 14.31 -5.92 0.57
N LEU A 290 13.93 -4.65 0.76
CA LEU A 290 14.13 -3.56 -0.19
C LEU A 290 15.59 -3.37 -0.63
N PRO A 291 16.61 -3.35 0.26
CA PRO A 291 17.99 -3.11 -0.17
C PRO A 291 18.51 -4.17 -1.14
N VAL A 292 18.23 -5.45 -0.86
CA VAL A 292 18.66 -6.59 -1.67
C VAL A 292 17.83 -6.67 -2.96
N LEU A 293 16.54 -6.38 -2.89
CA LEU A 293 15.67 -6.31 -4.05
C LEU A 293 16.17 -5.26 -5.04
N ILE A 294 16.45 -4.03 -4.58
CA ILE A 294 16.96 -2.95 -5.43
C ILE A 294 18.29 -3.34 -6.08
N GLU A 295 19.23 -3.86 -5.29
CA GLU A 295 20.53 -4.29 -5.80
C GLU A 295 20.39 -5.34 -6.92
N ASN A 296 19.59 -6.38 -6.69
CA ASN A 296 19.36 -7.43 -7.68
C ASN A 296 18.74 -6.90 -8.98
N LEU A 297 17.76 -5.99 -8.88
CA LEU A 297 17.11 -5.41 -10.05
C LEU A 297 18.06 -4.50 -10.84
N GLN A 298 18.89 -3.71 -10.16
CA GLN A 298 19.92 -2.88 -10.82
C GLN A 298 20.97 -3.74 -11.51
N GLN A 299 21.44 -4.83 -10.86
CA GLN A 299 22.38 -5.79 -11.47
C GLN A 299 21.77 -6.48 -12.69
N ALA A 300 20.45 -6.70 -12.70
CA ALA A 300 19.71 -7.21 -13.86
C ALA A 300 19.45 -6.16 -14.96
N GLY A 301 19.92 -4.92 -14.79
CA GLY A 301 19.84 -3.84 -15.78
C GLY A 301 18.57 -2.99 -15.70
N TYR A 302 17.77 -3.12 -14.65
CA TYR A 302 16.57 -2.30 -14.48
C TYR A 302 16.89 -0.92 -13.88
N ARG A 303 16.16 0.09 -14.35
CA ARG A 303 16.06 1.42 -13.72
C ARG A 303 14.73 1.57 -13.01
N PHE A 304 14.65 2.49 -12.05
CA PHE A 304 13.43 2.77 -11.33
C PHE A 304 12.77 4.06 -11.82
N VAL A 305 11.44 4.02 -11.91
CA VAL A 305 10.58 5.12 -12.34
C VAL A 305 9.38 5.21 -11.42
N THR A 306 8.74 6.38 -11.33
CA THR A 306 7.40 6.50 -10.76
C THR A 306 6.36 6.07 -11.79
N ILE A 307 5.11 5.88 -11.36
CA ILE A 307 3.99 5.64 -12.27
C ILE A 307 3.80 6.84 -13.23
N ARG A 308 3.83 8.06 -12.68
CA ARG A 308 3.71 9.32 -13.43
C ARG A 308 4.82 9.53 -14.47
N ASP A 309 6.04 9.09 -14.22
CA ASP A 309 7.15 9.21 -15.19
C ASP A 309 6.81 8.57 -16.55
N ILE A 310 5.96 7.54 -16.58
CA ILE A 310 5.58 6.81 -17.80
C ILE A 310 4.16 7.15 -18.27
N LEU A 311 3.22 7.40 -17.34
CA LEU A 311 1.80 7.59 -17.69
C LEU A 311 1.36 9.06 -17.84
N GLY A 312 2.17 10.03 -17.40
CA GLY A 312 1.87 11.46 -17.44
C GLY A 312 0.90 11.93 -16.35
#